data_AF-A0AAC9HPV9-F1
#
_entry.id   AF-A0AAC9HPV9-F1
#
_cell.length_a   1.000
_cell.length_b   1.000
_cell.length_c   1.000
_cell.angle_alpha   90.00
_cell.angle_beta   90.00
_cell.angle_gamma   90.00
#
_symmetry.space_group_name_H-M   'P 1'
#
loop_
_entity.id
_entity.type
_entity.pdbx_description
1 polymer ?
#
loop_
_entity_poly.entity_id
_entity_poly.type
_entity_poly.pdbx_seq_one_letter_code
_entity_poly.pdbx_strand_id
1 'polypeptide(L)'
;MTPSSSSPQDGAAAEQRTPSDSTGADTRAAARVTPSGEVRIERDTSGPYDVFHLDNGTLRIGIVPALGGRVLSVVFHGREYLYRNPRLLDDRLHPVDGRRPRPTSGPMSEWLNFGGDKTWPAPQGWDGPDQWAGPPDPVLDSGSYQARTRVDGEAVEIVMTSGDDPRTGLRTVRTVRLVAGESRYTLEIAFTNIERKPVRWGLWNVTQLAGEPPAEAGPTAGVYVGLLESGLPRSVELITAGPAPSVIDEGGSVVRVAAQDVVGKVGFPDAAGWLADVGAHGTLTQTFPVDVTAEYPDAGSRVEVWLEHPLTSPIAELGNLLPRDRVVECEALGPLTTLQPGERTTLPVVFGFGVTASPVAAVTAAGYWTEPATGIVTAEGGRELRGVFVPGTGSRLHARFLDAAGEVVDSADLAELTPGRPCALPVGRAVPHDAVTVDLTVSGEPIGTLTWPVSTSAGAQSKIGTTEAEPAEPTAGVTEETGRDR
;
A
#
# COMPACT_ATOMS: atom_id res chain seq x y z
N MET A 1 71.24 -33.26 -20.11
CA MET A 1 72.14 -32.28 -19.47
C MET A 1 71.36 -31.58 -18.36
N THR A 2 71.71 -31.89 -17.12
CA THR A 2 71.51 -31.07 -15.91
C THR A 2 72.88 -30.42 -15.58
N PRO A 3 73.10 -29.59 -14.51
CA PRO A 3 72.22 -29.34 -13.35
C PRO A 3 72.21 -27.89 -12.75
N SER A 4 71.40 -27.72 -11.68
CA SER A 4 71.63 -26.87 -10.47
C SER A 4 71.71 -25.32 -10.62
N SER A 5 71.39 -24.48 -9.62
CA SER A 5 70.69 -24.56 -8.29
C SER A 5 70.43 -23.09 -7.81
N SER A 6 70.04 -22.68 -6.59
CA SER A 6 69.74 -23.31 -5.27
C SER A 6 68.88 -22.35 -4.41
N SER A 7 68.31 -22.84 -3.30
CA SER A 7 67.90 -22.06 -2.10
C SER A 7 68.90 -22.33 -0.95
N PRO A 8 68.99 -21.52 0.12
CA PRO A 8 68.13 -21.60 1.33
C PRO A 8 67.72 -20.20 1.88
N GLN A 9 66.97 -19.92 2.97
CA GLN A 9 66.17 -20.59 4.02
C GLN A 9 66.48 -19.91 5.40
N ASP A 10 65.56 -20.03 6.36
CA ASP A 10 65.60 -19.60 7.78
C ASP A 10 65.33 -18.11 8.13
N GLY A 11 64.61 -17.77 9.22
CA GLY A 11 63.85 -18.62 10.15
C GLY A 11 63.36 -17.90 11.44
N ALA A 12 62.41 -18.52 12.15
CA ALA A 12 61.90 -18.21 13.51
C ALA A 12 61.15 -16.87 13.72
N ALA A 13 60.26 -16.69 14.72
CA ALA A 13 59.80 -17.58 15.80
C ALA A 13 58.30 -17.40 16.09
N ALA A 14 57.69 -18.33 16.81
CA ALA A 14 56.31 -18.24 17.31
C ALA A 14 56.27 -17.88 18.80
N GLU A 15 55.25 -17.14 19.24
CA GLU A 15 54.83 -17.11 20.65
C GLU A 15 53.32 -17.35 20.75
N GLN A 16 52.94 -18.37 21.51
CA GLN A 16 51.57 -18.63 21.90
C GLN A 16 51.23 -17.77 23.13
N ARG A 17 50.04 -17.16 23.15
CA ARG A 17 49.43 -16.65 24.38
C ARG A 17 48.02 -17.21 24.52
N THR A 18 47.75 -17.80 25.68
CA THR A 18 46.46 -18.35 26.09
C THR A 18 45.44 -17.22 26.33
N PRO A 19 44.13 -17.47 26.13
CA PRO A 19 43.10 -16.50 26.45
C PRO A 19 42.93 -16.38 27.97
N SER A 20 42.85 -15.14 28.46
CA SER A 20 42.40 -14.83 29.83
C SER A 20 40.95 -14.37 29.80
N ASP A 21 40.09 -14.99 30.60
CA ASP A 21 38.75 -14.46 30.88
C ASP A 21 38.84 -13.05 31.47
N SER A 22 38.09 -12.12 30.90
CA SER A 22 37.68 -10.90 31.60
C SER A 22 36.32 -10.44 31.08
N THR A 23 35.30 -10.63 31.92
CA THR A 23 33.95 -10.08 31.74
C THR A 23 33.98 -8.56 31.60
N GLY A 24 33.41 -8.03 30.53
CA GLY A 24 33.20 -6.60 30.31
C GLY A 24 31.87 -6.38 29.61
N ALA A 25 30.92 -5.72 30.28
CA ALA A 25 29.62 -5.42 29.70
C ALA A 25 29.75 -4.31 28.64
N ASP A 26 29.57 -4.66 27.37
CA ASP A 26 29.51 -3.69 26.27
C ASP A 26 28.10 -3.08 26.20
N THR A 27 27.85 -2.08 27.05
CA THR A 27 26.71 -1.16 26.89
C THR A 27 26.91 -0.33 25.63
N ARG A 28 26.57 -0.92 24.48
CA ARG A 28 26.43 -0.19 23.22
C ARG A 28 25.36 0.87 23.37
N ALA A 29 25.80 2.10 23.65
CA ALA A 29 24.98 3.28 23.51
C ALA A 29 24.40 3.29 22.10
N ALA A 30 23.08 3.28 21.99
CA ALA A 30 22.41 3.40 20.71
C ALA A 30 22.84 4.73 20.08
N ALA A 31 23.53 4.65 18.93
CA ALA A 31 23.90 5.83 18.18
C ALA A 31 22.60 6.55 17.78
N ARG A 32 22.40 7.77 18.31
CA ARG A 32 21.32 8.66 17.87
C ARG A 32 21.56 8.98 16.39
N VAL A 33 20.86 8.27 15.51
CA VAL A 33 20.67 8.71 14.14
C VAL A 33 19.90 10.02 14.22
N THR A 34 20.62 11.13 14.04
CA THR A 34 20.00 12.44 13.87
C THR A 34 19.70 12.55 12.38
N PRO A 35 18.44 12.65 11.95
CA PRO A 35 18.12 12.87 10.55
C PRO A 35 18.60 14.29 10.19
N SER A 36 19.63 14.41 9.35
CA SER A 36 19.77 15.61 8.56
C SER A 36 18.64 15.59 7.54
N GLY A 37 17.62 16.43 7.72
CA GLY A 37 16.43 16.54 6.85
C GLY A 37 16.72 17.13 5.48
N GLU A 38 17.83 16.75 4.85
CA GLU A 38 18.25 17.21 3.53
C GLU A 38 17.61 16.32 2.47
N VAL A 39 16.72 16.93 1.69
CA VAL A 39 16.16 16.34 0.46
C VAL A 39 17.08 16.64 -0.72
N ARG A 40 17.22 15.68 -1.64
CA ARG A 40 18.16 15.77 -2.76
C ARG A 40 17.57 15.27 -4.06
N ILE A 41 18.03 15.85 -5.16
CA ILE A 41 17.76 15.40 -6.52
C ILE A 41 19.10 15.13 -7.21
N GLU A 42 19.29 13.92 -7.71
CA GLU A 42 20.37 13.57 -8.63
C GLU A 42 19.79 13.33 -10.03
N ARG A 43 20.53 13.72 -11.06
CA ARG A 43 20.21 13.38 -12.46
C ARG A 43 21.38 12.60 -13.03
N ASP A 44 21.18 11.32 -13.31
CA ASP A 44 22.14 10.49 -14.02
C ASP A 44 21.89 10.61 -15.54
N THR A 45 22.90 11.11 -16.24
CA THR A 45 22.91 11.29 -17.70
C THR A 45 23.91 10.35 -18.39
N SER A 46 24.37 9.30 -17.71
CA SER A 46 25.42 8.39 -18.22
C SER A 46 24.92 7.40 -19.27
N GLY A 47 23.63 7.05 -19.25
CA GLY A 47 22.99 6.17 -20.23
C GLY A 47 22.21 6.91 -21.31
N PRO A 48 21.33 6.21 -22.04
CA PRO A 48 20.63 6.80 -23.19
C PRO A 48 19.53 7.78 -22.79
N TYR A 49 18.97 7.67 -21.59
CA TYR A 49 17.91 8.51 -21.04
C TYR A 49 18.31 9.08 -19.69
N ASP A 50 17.73 10.21 -19.33
CA ASP A 50 17.92 10.80 -18.00
C ASP A 50 17.20 9.95 -16.94
N VAL A 51 17.92 9.56 -15.89
CA VAL A 51 17.35 8.97 -14.69
C VAL A 51 17.40 10.03 -13.59
N PHE A 52 16.25 10.34 -12.99
CA PHE A 52 16.15 11.25 -11.85
C PHE A 52 16.03 10.43 -10.56
N HIS A 53 16.90 10.69 -9.59
CA HIS A 53 16.77 10.13 -8.25
C HIS A 53 16.34 11.22 -7.28
N LEU A 54 15.18 11.04 -6.64
CA LEU A 54 14.71 11.85 -5.52
C LEU A 54 15.04 11.11 -4.23
N ASP A 55 15.60 11.79 -3.24
CA ASP A 55 16.07 11.23 -1.98
C ASP A 55 15.66 12.14 -0.82
N ASN A 56 15.20 11.58 0.30
CA ASN A 56 14.83 12.33 1.51
C ASN A 56 15.49 11.79 2.79
N GLY A 57 16.54 10.95 2.62
CA GLY A 57 17.21 10.24 3.70
C GLY A 57 16.48 9.00 4.23
N THR A 58 15.25 8.74 3.77
CA THR A 58 14.40 7.61 4.20
C THR A 58 14.02 6.72 3.00
N LEU A 59 13.50 7.34 1.95
CA LEU A 59 13.19 6.79 0.63
C LEU A 59 14.16 7.33 -0.42
N ARG A 60 14.50 6.49 -1.40
CA ARG A 60 15.16 6.90 -2.65
C ARG A 60 14.34 6.40 -3.83
N ILE A 61 13.84 7.32 -4.65
CA ILE A 61 12.93 7.06 -5.77
C ILE A 61 13.69 7.27 -7.08
N GLY A 62 13.66 6.30 -7.99
CA GLY A 62 14.25 6.38 -9.33
C GLY A 62 13.19 6.54 -10.42
N ILE A 63 13.34 7.56 -11.28
CA ILE A 63 12.30 8.02 -12.21
C ILE A 63 12.91 8.22 -13.59
N VAL A 64 12.28 7.68 -14.64
CA VAL A 64 12.77 7.77 -16.03
C VAL A 64 11.69 8.35 -16.94
N PRO A 65 11.64 9.69 -17.10
CA PRO A 65 10.59 10.37 -17.86
C PRO A 65 10.47 9.90 -19.32
N ALA A 66 11.59 9.49 -19.92
CA ALA A 66 11.65 9.01 -21.30
C ALA A 66 10.94 7.67 -21.55
N LEU A 67 10.57 6.94 -20.49
CA LEU A 67 9.92 5.63 -20.54
C LEU A 67 8.50 5.72 -19.95
N GLY A 68 7.60 6.50 -20.57
CA GLY A 68 6.21 6.65 -20.11
C GLY A 68 6.03 7.44 -18.81
N GLY A 69 6.98 8.31 -18.46
CA GLY A 69 6.90 9.06 -17.20
C GLY A 69 7.01 8.18 -15.94
N ARG A 70 7.60 6.98 -16.04
CA ARG A 70 7.56 5.96 -14.98
C ARG A 70 8.45 6.27 -13.78
N VAL A 71 7.95 5.93 -12.59
CA VAL A 71 8.76 5.67 -11.41
C VAL A 71 9.17 4.20 -11.48
N LEU A 72 10.46 3.90 -11.62
CA LEU A 72 10.98 2.55 -11.88
C LEU A 72 11.71 1.94 -10.67
N SER A 73 11.84 2.68 -9.57
CA SER A 73 12.47 2.21 -8.34
C SER A 73 11.96 3.01 -7.15
N VAL A 74 11.66 2.33 -6.04
CA VAL A 74 11.48 2.93 -4.72
C VAL A 74 12.23 2.08 -3.70
N VAL A 75 13.35 2.61 -3.23
CA VAL A 75 14.18 1.96 -2.22
C VAL A 75 13.85 2.52 -0.84
N PHE A 76 13.39 1.65 0.07
CA PHE A 76 13.18 1.95 1.49
C PHE A 76 14.01 0.98 2.33
N HIS A 77 14.75 1.49 3.31
CA HIS A 77 15.65 0.69 4.17
C HIS A 77 16.55 -0.32 3.41
N GLY A 78 17.02 0.07 2.22
CA GLY A 78 17.90 -0.74 1.37
C GLY A 78 17.21 -1.86 0.58
N ARG A 79 15.86 -1.88 0.55
CA ARG A 79 15.05 -2.83 -0.21
C ARG A 79 14.32 -2.11 -1.33
N GLU A 80 14.37 -2.66 -2.53
CA GLU A 80 13.51 -2.25 -3.66
C GLU A 80 12.11 -2.80 -3.43
N TYR A 81 11.08 -1.99 -3.70
CA TYR A 81 9.68 -2.39 -3.60
C TYR A 81 9.01 -2.55 -4.96
N LEU A 82 9.48 -1.86 -6.01
CA LEU A 82 8.88 -1.94 -7.34
C LEU A 82 9.49 -3.08 -8.15
N TYR A 83 8.64 -3.81 -8.89
CA TYR A 83 9.14 -4.66 -9.96
C TYR A 83 9.74 -3.79 -11.05
N ARG A 84 10.97 -4.11 -11.46
CA ARG A 84 11.63 -3.53 -12.63
C ARG A 84 12.16 -4.66 -13.50
N ASN A 85 11.93 -4.57 -14.80
CA ASN A 85 12.20 -5.69 -15.71
C ASN A 85 13.71 -5.86 -15.98
N PRO A 86 14.37 -6.92 -15.47
CA PRO A 86 15.83 -7.07 -15.55
C PRO A 86 16.33 -7.44 -16.96
N ARG A 87 15.42 -7.76 -17.90
CA ARG A 87 15.73 -7.98 -19.31
C ARG A 87 15.62 -6.70 -20.15
N LEU A 88 15.11 -5.62 -19.56
CA LEU A 88 14.97 -4.32 -20.20
C LEU A 88 15.80 -3.23 -19.53
N LEU A 89 16.01 -3.30 -18.21
CA LEU A 89 16.70 -2.28 -17.41
C LEU A 89 17.91 -2.86 -16.65
N ASP A 90 18.97 -2.08 -16.53
CA ASP A 90 20.07 -2.33 -15.60
C ASP A 90 19.77 -1.79 -14.18
N ASP A 91 20.66 -2.02 -13.22
CA ASP A 91 20.52 -1.53 -11.84
C ASP A 91 20.62 0.00 -11.70
N ARG A 92 20.98 0.71 -12.77
CA ARG A 92 20.96 2.19 -12.85
C ARG A 92 19.70 2.71 -13.52
N LEU A 93 18.75 1.83 -13.86
CA LEU A 93 17.50 2.11 -14.57
C LEU A 93 17.70 2.55 -16.03
N HIS A 94 18.86 2.28 -16.62
CA HIS A 94 19.10 2.48 -18.05
C HIS A 94 18.67 1.25 -18.85
N PRO A 95 18.15 1.42 -20.08
CA PRO A 95 17.92 0.30 -20.98
C PRO A 95 19.17 -0.55 -21.24
N VAL A 96 19.04 -1.87 -21.05
CA VAL A 96 20.15 -2.82 -21.27
C VAL A 96 20.66 -2.80 -22.71
N ASP A 97 21.89 -3.28 -22.91
CA ASP A 97 22.64 -3.26 -24.19
C ASP A 97 22.79 -1.86 -24.82
N GLY A 98 22.56 -0.78 -24.05
CA GLY A 98 22.56 0.59 -24.58
C GLY A 98 21.40 0.87 -25.54
N ARG A 99 20.32 0.09 -25.46
CA ARG A 99 19.13 0.23 -26.32
C ARG A 99 18.52 1.63 -26.16
N ARG A 100 17.87 2.10 -27.22
CA ARG A 100 17.00 3.28 -27.19
C ARG A 100 15.58 2.86 -27.59
N PRO A 101 14.81 2.27 -26.65
CA PRO A 101 13.39 2.01 -26.83
C PRO A 101 12.69 3.23 -27.43
N ARG A 102 11.98 3.05 -28.54
CA ARG A 102 11.17 4.10 -29.15
C ARG A 102 9.73 3.97 -28.66
N PRO A 103 8.93 5.04 -28.74
CA PRO A 103 7.49 4.90 -28.51
C PRO A 103 6.88 3.92 -29.52
N THR A 104 6.05 3.03 -29.03
CA THR A 104 5.50 1.88 -29.77
C THR A 104 3.98 1.87 -29.65
N SER A 105 3.31 1.45 -30.72
CA SER A 105 1.88 1.13 -30.78
C SER A 105 1.72 -0.23 -31.45
N GLY A 106 0.92 -1.13 -30.88
CA GLY A 106 0.80 -2.48 -31.43
C GLY A 106 0.00 -3.42 -30.52
N PRO A 107 0.09 -4.73 -30.75
CA PRO A 107 -0.45 -5.73 -29.81
C PRO A 107 0.39 -5.79 -28.53
N MET A 108 -0.19 -6.33 -27.44
CA MET A 108 0.50 -6.55 -26.15
C MET A 108 1.84 -7.31 -26.28
N SER A 109 1.98 -8.18 -27.30
CA SER A 109 3.24 -8.87 -27.61
C SER A 109 4.41 -7.95 -28.01
N GLU A 110 4.14 -6.70 -28.40
CA GLU A 110 5.15 -5.67 -28.64
C GLU A 110 5.40 -4.77 -27.42
N TRP A 111 4.70 -4.99 -26.30
CA TRP A 111 4.84 -4.19 -25.09
C TRP A 111 6.20 -4.39 -24.41
N LEU A 112 6.95 -3.30 -24.29
CA LEU A 112 8.14 -3.23 -23.45
C LEU A 112 7.71 -2.94 -22.00
N ASN A 113 7.24 -3.97 -21.30
CA ASN A 113 6.87 -3.85 -19.89
C ASN A 113 8.11 -3.60 -19.01
N PHE A 114 8.46 -2.34 -18.77
CA PHE A 114 9.61 -1.94 -17.94
C PHE A 114 9.43 -2.21 -16.44
N GLY A 115 8.20 -2.45 -15.97
CA GLY A 115 7.88 -2.43 -14.54
C GLY A 115 7.60 -1.02 -14.00
N GLY A 116 7.55 -0.91 -12.67
CA GLY A 116 7.35 0.33 -11.94
C GLY A 116 5.91 0.86 -11.93
N ASP A 117 5.78 2.13 -11.57
CA ASP A 117 4.51 2.84 -11.47
C ASP A 117 4.21 3.65 -12.74
N LYS A 118 2.98 3.49 -13.27
CA LYS A 118 2.49 4.09 -14.51
C LYS A 118 1.09 4.69 -14.36
N THR A 119 0.68 5.44 -15.37
CA THR A 119 -0.65 6.05 -15.47
C THR A 119 -1.23 5.76 -16.83
N TRP A 120 -2.46 5.25 -16.84
CA TRP A 120 -3.23 4.94 -18.04
C TRP A 120 -4.66 5.50 -17.91
N PRO A 121 -5.44 5.56 -19.00
CA PRO A 121 -6.87 5.84 -18.95
C PRO A 121 -7.70 4.57 -18.78
N ALA A 122 -8.73 4.62 -17.94
CA ALA A 122 -9.74 3.57 -17.80
C ALA A 122 -11.09 4.00 -18.45
N PRO A 123 -11.92 3.05 -18.93
CA PRO A 123 -11.75 1.60 -18.84
C PRO A 123 -10.77 1.05 -19.88
N GLN A 124 -10.13 -0.08 -19.56
CA GLN A 124 -9.38 -0.86 -20.55
C GLN A 124 -10.34 -1.71 -21.38
N GLY A 125 -10.11 -1.82 -22.69
CA GLY A 125 -10.88 -2.73 -23.55
C GLY A 125 -10.68 -2.50 -25.05
N TRP A 126 -11.34 -3.34 -25.84
CA TRP A 126 -11.15 -3.44 -27.30
C TRP A 126 -12.46 -3.34 -28.11
N ASP A 127 -13.59 -3.13 -27.46
CA ASP A 127 -14.93 -3.12 -28.07
C ASP A 127 -15.22 -1.83 -28.84
N GLY A 128 -14.59 -0.70 -28.48
CA GLY A 128 -14.95 0.60 -29.02
C GLY A 128 -14.01 1.77 -28.72
N PRO A 129 -14.34 2.98 -29.21
CA PRO A 129 -13.52 4.17 -29.04
C PRO A 129 -13.44 4.66 -27.59
N ASP A 130 -14.46 4.36 -26.78
CA ASP A 130 -14.60 4.80 -25.38
C ASP A 130 -13.89 3.88 -24.37
N GLN A 131 -13.16 2.88 -24.86
CA GLN A 131 -12.21 2.06 -24.10
C GLN A 131 -10.79 2.35 -24.58
N TRP A 132 -9.79 2.23 -23.70
CA TRP A 132 -8.38 2.30 -24.04
C TRP A 132 -7.82 0.90 -24.31
N ALA A 133 -7.10 0.73 -25.41
CA ALA A 133 -6.72 -0.59 -25.95
C ALA A 133 -5.65 -1.35 -25.13
N GLY A 134 -5.22 -0.81 -23.99
CA GLY A 134 -4.04 -1.29 -23.28
C GLY A 134 -2.73 -0.82 -23.91
N PRO A 135 -1.60 -1.21 -23.30
CA PRO A 135 -0.28 -0.97 -23.87
C PRO A 135 0.05 -1.93 -25.04
N PRO A 136 1.09 -1.64 -25.85
CA PRO A 136 1.89 -0.42 -25.84
C PRO A 136 1.14 0.75 -26.49
N ASP A 137 1.19 1.90 -25.80
CA ASP A 137 0.68 3.19 -26.28
C ASP A 137 1.87 4.13 -26.57
N PRO A 138 1.91 4.82 -27.72
CA PRO A 138 3.08 5.58 -28.17
C PRO A 138 3.21 6.96 -27.52
N VAL A 139 2.30 7.35 -26.62
CA VAL A 139 2.34 8.66 -25.95
C VAL A 139 2.27 8.51 -24.43
N LEU A 140 1.30 7.75 -23.92
CA LEU A 140 1.02 7.62 -22.49
C LEU A 140 1.87 6.51 -21.84
N ASP A 141 1.99 5.34 -22.47
CA ASP A 141 2.71 4.20 -21.88
C ASP A 141 4.20 4.15 -22.21
N SER A 142 4.57 4.43 -23.47
CA SER A 142 5.93 4.31 -24.00
C SER A 142 6.52 5.62 -24.53
N GLY A 143 5.74 6.71 -24.48
CA GLY A 143 6.16 8.04 -24.89
C GLY A 143 7.15 8.71 -23.92
N SER A 144 7.91 9.68 -24.42
CA SER A 144 8.82 10.48 -23.59
C SER A 144 8.09 11.65 -22.94
N TYR A 145 8.13 11.72 -21.60
CA TYR A 145 7.57 12.82 -20.82
C TYR A 145 8.63 13.93 -20.64
N GLN A 146 8.20 15.19 -20.65
CA GLN A 146 9.04 16.32 -20.23
C GLN A 146 9.09 16.38 -18.70
N ALA A 147 10.27 16.52 -18.11
CA ALA A 147 10.44 16.61 -16.67
C ALA A 147 10.90 18.00 -16.21
N ARG A 148 10.39 18.44 -15.06
CA ARG A 148 10.83 19.63 -14.33
C ARG A 148 10.95 19.30 -12.86
N THR A 149 12.08 19.63 -12.24
CA THR A 149 12.37 19.35 -10.84
C THR A 149 12.37 20.62 -10.00
N ARG A 150 11.99 20.50 -8.72
CA ARG A 150 12.00 21.60 -7.75
C ARG A 150 12.44 21.08 -6.38
N VAL A 151 13.16 21.92 -5.64
CA VAL A 151 13.44 21.77 -4.21
C VAL A 151 12.71 22.89 -3.47
N ASP A 152 12.06 22.57 -2.36
CA ASP A 152 11.09 23.43 -1.68
C ASP A 152 11.19 23.25 -0.16
N GLY A 153 12.18 23.90 0.45
CA GLY A 153 12.54 23.67 1.85
C GLY A 153 12.92 22.21 2.08
N GLU A 154 12.10 21.51 2.85
CA GLU A 154 12.27 20.09 3.21
C GLU A 154 11.59 19.13 2.21
N ALA A 155 11.21 19.57 1.01
CA ALA A 155 10.58 18.73 -0.01
C ALA A 155 11.29 18.79 -1.38
N VAL A 156 11.29 17.66 -2.09
CA VAL A 156 11.67 17.56 -3.50
C VAL A 156 10.50 17.10 -4.34
N GLU A 157 10.44 17.61 -5.56
CA GLU A 157 9.30 17.47 -6.44
C GLU A 157 9.77 17.32 -7.89
N ILE A 158 9.14 16.42 -8.64
CA ILE A 158 9.31 16.28 -10.08
C ILE A 158 7.95 16.24 -10.76
N VAL A 159 7.74 17.16 -11.70
CA VAL A 159 6.56 17.22 -12.57
C VAL A 159 6.94 16.64 -13.92
N MET A 160 6.25 15.59 -14.33
CA MET A 160 6.38 14.93 -15.61
C MET A 160 5.12 15.18 -16.46
N THR A 161 5.30 15.59 -17.71
CA THR A 161 4.20 15.91 -18.63
C THR A 161 4.34 15.13 -19.93
N SER A 162 3.29 14.40 -20.33
CA SER A 162 3.27 13.63 -21.58
C SER A 162 3.21 14.51 -22.83
N GLY A 163 3.33 13.89 -24.00
CA GLY A 163 2.78 14.47 -25.23
C GLY A 163 1.25 14.49 -25.21
N ASP A 164 0.65 15.09 -26.24
CA ASP A 164 -0.79 14.99 -26.49
C ASP A 164 -1.08 13.64 -27.15
N ASP A 165 -1.92 12.82 -26.54
CA ASP A 165 -2.34 11.55 -27.15
C ASP A 165 -3.57 11.78 -28.05
N PRO A 166 -3.43 11.60 -29.39
CA PRO A 166 -4.55 11.76 -30.31
C PRO A 166 -5.59 10.63 -30.23
N ARG A 167 -5.31 9.49 -29.55
CA ARG A 167 -6.26 8.38 -29.43
C ARG A 167 -7.31 8.62 -28.34
N THR A 168 -6.89 9.15 -27.19
CA THR A 168 -7.75 9.44 -26.03
C THR A 168 -8.18 10.91 -25.97
N GLY A 169 -7.42 11.81 -26.62
CA GLY A 169 -7.61 13.26 -26.52
C GLY A 169 -7.06 13.84 -25.21
N LEU A 170 -6.10 13.15 -24.58
CA LEU A 170 -5.57 13.50 -23.26
C LEU A 170 -4.11 13.97 -23.30
N ARG A 171 -3.78 14.83 -22.34
CA ARG A 171 -2.42 15.01 -21.83
C ARG A 171 -2.36 14.60 -20.36
N THR A 172 -1.36 13.81 -20.00
CA THR A 172 -1.08 13.37 -18.63
C THR A 172 -0.05 14.28 -17.98
N VAL A 173 -0.29 14.64 -16.71
CA VAL A 173 0.72 15.21 -15.81
C VAL A 173 0.83 14.31 -14.59
N ARG A 174 2.06 14.03 -14.15
CA ARG A 174 2.38 13.28 -12.93
C ARG A 174 3.34 14.10 -12.09
N THR A 175 2.94 14.44 -10.87
CA THR A 175 3.76 15.17 -9.91
C THR A 175 4.12 14.24 -8.76
N VAL A 176 5.39 13.83 -8.68
CA VAL A 176 5.91 13.07 -7.53
C VAL A 176 6.52 14.05 -6.54
N ARG A 177 6.06 14.04 -5.29
CA ARG A 177 6.55 14.87 -4.19
C ARG A 177 6.99 14.00 -3.01
N LEU A 178 8.17 14.28 -2.49
CA LEU A 178 8.82 13.56 -1.40
C LEU A 178 9.29 14.57 -0.34
N VAL A 179 9.00 14.31 0.94
CA VAL A 179 9.26 15.22 2.08
C VAL A 179 10.29 14.60 3.04
N ALA A 180 11.18 15.42 3.62
CA ALA A 180 12.24 14.99 4.53
C ALA A 180 11.74 14.08 5.66
N GLY A 181 12.46 12.98 5.92
CA GLY A 181 12.17 12.11 7.06
C GLY A 181 10.85 11.32 6.98
N GLU A 182 10.18 11.28 5.83
CA GLU A 182 8.96 10.50 5.63
C GLU A 182 9.24 9.18 4.91
N SER A 183 8.58 8.09 5.32
CA SER A 183 8.54 6.82 4.59
C SER A 183 7.32 6.77 3.65
N ARG A 184 6.96 7.93 3.08
CA ARG A 184 5.89 8.08 2.10
C ARG A 184 6.24 9.09 1.01
N TYR A 185 5.59 8.99 -0.14
CA TYR A 185 5.56 10.04 -1.17
C TYR A 185 4.15 10.24 -1.71
N THR A 186 3.88 11.41 -2.28
CA THR A 186 2.62 11.69 -2.98
C THR A 186 2.87 11.69 -4.49
N LEU A 187 1.98 11.02 -5.22
CA LEU A 187 1.83 11.13 -6.67
C LEU A 187 0.51 11.84 -6.95
N GLU A 188 0.53 13.08 -7.44
CA GLU A 188 -0.65 13.67 -8.07
C GLU A 188 -0.64 13.31 -9.55
N ILE A 189 -1.68 12.61 -10.00
CA ILE A 189 -1.93 12.30 -11.40
C ILE A 189 -3.00 13.25 -11.92
N ALA A 190 -2.85 13.74 -13.15
CA ALA A 190 -3.86 14.56 -13.79
C ALA A 190 -4.01 14.26 -15.28
N PHE A 191 -5.26 14.32 -15.74
CA PHE A 191 -5.61 14.33 -17.16
C PHE A 191 -6.15 15.70 -17.54
N THR A 192 -5.73 16.22 -18.70
CA THR A 192 -6.30 17.42 -19.33
C THR A 192 -6.84 17.05 -20.70
N ASN A 193 -8.06 17.44 -21.02
CA ASN A 193 -8.62 17.28 -22.36
C ASN A 193 -7.98 18.28 -23.33
N ILE A 194 -7.27 17.78 -24.35
CA ILE A 194 -6.60 18.59 -25.38
C ILE A 194 -7.41 18.71 -26.69
N GLU A 195 -8.56 18.03 -26.76
CA GLU A 195 -9.49 18.07 -27.88
C GLU A 195 -10.42 19.29 -27.86
N ARG A 196 -11.07 19.54 -29.00
CA ARG A 196 -12.14 20.57 -29.13
C ARG A 196 -13.55 20.02 -28.89
N LYS A 197 -13.65 18.81 -28.36
CA LYS A 197 -14.88 18.09 -28.02
C LYS A 197 -14.74 17.49 -26.60
N PRO A 198 -15.84 17.14 -25.92
CA PRO A 198 -15.76 16.38 -24.69
C PRO A 198 -15.07 15.03 -24.90
N VAL A 199 -14.33 14.58 -23.89
CA VAL A 199 -13.78 13.21 -23.77
C VAL A 199 -14.18 12.65 -22.40
N ARG A 200 -14.24 11.33 -22.24
CA ARG A 200 -14.66 10.69 -20.98
C ARG A 200 -13.75 9.53 -20.61
N TRP A 201 -13.06 9.66 -19.48
CA TRP A 201 -12.07 8.70 -19.02
C TRP A 201 -12.00 8.68 -17.49
N GLY A 202 -11.60 7.55 -16.91
CA GLY A 202 -11.14 7.42 -15.52
C GLY A 202 -9.62 7.55 -15.44
N LEU A 203 -9.12 8.15 -14.37
CA LEU A 203 -7.68 8.16 -14.06
C LEU A 203 -7.29 6.81 -13.47
N TRP A 204 -6.31 6.12 -14.06
CA TRP A 204 -5.91 4.79 -13.62
C TRP A 204 -4.40 4.78 -13.31
N ASN A 205 -4.08 4.61 -12.02
CA ASN A 205 -2.73 4.37 -11.54
C ASN A 205 -2.45 2.87 -11.49
N VAL A 206 -1.26 2.45 -11.91
CA VAL A 206 -0.87 1.04 -11.94
C VAL A 206 0.56 0.90 -11.43
N THR A 207 0.73 0.30 -10.27
CA THR A 207 2.05 0.05 -9.66
C THR A 207 2.43 -1.41 -9.77
N GLN A 208 3.52 -1.72 -10.49
CA GLN A 208 4.02 -3.08 -10.62
C GLN A 208 4.98 -3.45 -9.48
N LEU A 209 4.69 -4.59 -8.85
CA LEU A 209 5.38 -5.16 -7.71
C LEU A 209 5.86 -6.58 -8.05
N ALA A 210 6.95 -7.03 -7.41
CA ALA A 210 7.54 -8.33 -7.70
C ALA A 210 6.69 -9.45 -7.07
N GLY A 211 6.07 -10.28 -7.89
CA GLY A 211 5.21 -11.36 -7.40
C GLY A 211 6.02 -12.53 -6.82
N GLU A 212 5.59 -13.07 -5.68
CA GLU A 212 6.21 -14.24 -5.06
C GLU A 212 5.62 -15.56 -5.60
N PRO A 213 6.40 -16.65 -5.70
CA PRO A 213 5.86 -17.98 -5.92
C PRO A 213 4.93 -18.39 -4.76
N PRO A 214 3.74 -18.95 -5.00
CA PRO A 214 2.77 -19.27 -3.93
C PRO A 214 3.27 -20.26 -2.86
N ALA A 215 4.26 -21.09 -3.22
CA ALA A 215 4.90 -22.04 -2.30
C ALA A 215 6.02 -21.41 -1.44
N GLU A 216 6.48 -20.21 -1.78
CA GLU A 216 7.51 -19.45 -1.07
C GLU A 216 6.91 -18.26 -0.30
N ALA A 217 5.78 -17.73 -0.80
CA ALA A 217 5.01 -16.66 -0.20
C ALA A 217 4.57 -16.98 1.23
N GLY A 218 4.74 -16.02 2.14
CA GLY A 218 4.27 -16.14 3.52
C GLY A 218 2.73 -16.22 3.61
N PRO A 219 2.17 -16.75 4.71
CA PRO A 219 0.70 -16.88 4.87
C PRO A 219 -0.04 -15.53 4.85
N THR A 220 0.67 -14.44 5.12
CA THR A 220 0.22 -13.04 5.13
C THR A 220 0.55 -12.29 3.85
N ALA A 221 1.21 -12.92 2.87
CA ALA A 221 1.62 -12.25 1.64
C ALA A 221 0.45 -12.04 0.68
N GLY A 222 0.54 -10.99 -0.14
CA GLY A 222 -0.46 -10.59 -1.12
C GLY A 222 -1.01 -9.18 -0.90
N VAL A 223 -1.99 -8.80 -1.72
CA VAL A 223 -2.59 -7.46 -1.73
C VAL A 223 -3.85 -7.43 -0.87
N TYR A 224 -3.79 -6.69 0.23
CA TYR A 224 -4.92 -6.34 1.07
C TYR A 224 -5.70 -5.16 0.46
N VAL A 225 -7.02 -5.22 0.48
CA VAL A 225 -7.91 -4.14 0.04
C VAL A 225 -8.94 -3.86 1.13
N GLY A 226 -9.05 -2.59 1.54
CA GLY A 226 -10.09 -2.15 2.46
C GLY A 226 -11.40 -1.87 1.74
N LEU A 227 -12.52 -2.16 2.40
CA LEU A 227 -13.88 -2.08 1.86
C LEU A 227 -14.75 -1.15 2.72
N LEU A 228 -15.78 -0.54 2.14
CA LEU A 228 -16.73 0.33 2.86
C LEU A 228 -17.88 -0.43 3.53
N GLU A 229 -18.04 -1.72 3.23
CA GLU A 229 -19.19 -2.53 3.62
C GLU A 229 -20.53 -1.93 3.13
N SER A 230 -20.52 -1.23 1.99
CA SER A 230 -21.68 -0.48 1.49
C SER A 230 -22.79 -1.33 0.87
N GLY A 231 -22.57 -2.64 0.75
CA GLY A 231 -23.43 -3.59 0.05
C GLY A 231 -23.14 -3.73 -1.45
N LEU A 232 -22.17 -2.97 -1.98
CA LEU A 232 -21.56 -3.24 -3.28
C LEU A 232 -20.79 -4.58 -3.26
N PRO A 233 -20.53 -5.20 -4.43
CA PRO A 233 -19.72 -6.41 -4.51
C PRO A 233 -18.34 -6.22 -3.85
N ARG A 234 -17.96 -7.14 -2.95
CA ARG A 234 -16.63 -7.17 -2.32
C ARG A 234 -15.52 -7.40 -3.35
N SER A 235 -15.82 -8.10 -4.45
CA SER A 235 -14.94 -8.26 -5.61
C SER A 235 -15.74 -8.59 -6.88
N VAL A 236 -15.15 -8.35 -8.06
CA VAL A 236 -15.67 -8.72 -9.38
C VAL A 236 -14.55 -9.28 -10.26
N GLU A 237 -14.85 -10.32 -11.03
CA GLU A 237 -13.93 -10.82 -12.07
C GLU A 237 -13.88 -9.83 -13.23
N LEU A 238 -12.68 -9.53 -13.73
CA LEU A 238 -12.45 -8.64 -14.87
C LEU A 238 -11.80 -9.43 -16.03
N ILE A 239 -10.55 -9.14 -16.36
CA ILE A 239 -9.81 -9.81 -17.45
C ILE A 239 -9.19 -11.10 -16.91
N THR A 240 -9.49 -12.26 -17.48
CA THR A 240 -8.90 -13.55 -17.04
C THR A 240 -8.36 -14.38 -18.22
N ALA A 241 -7.23 -15.04 -17.99
CA ALA A 241 -6.59 -15.95 -18.94
C ALA A 241 -6.37 -17.32 -18.29
N GLY A 242 -7.49 -17.98 -17.97
CA GLY A 242 -7.54 -19.18 -17.14
C GLY A 242 -8.49 -18.99 -15.96
N PRO A 243 -8.21 -19.54 -14.77
CA PRO A 243 -9.01 -19.27 -13.59
C PRO A 243 -8.87 -17.81 -13.13
N ALA A 244 -9.95 -17.24 -12.61
CA ALA A 244 -9.93 -15.92 -12.00
C ALA A 244 -9.04 -15.87 -10.75
N PRO A 245 -8.43 -14.71 -10.44
CA PRO A 245 -7.78 -14.48 -9.15
C PRO A 245 -8.72 -14.79 -7.98
N SER A 246 -8.29 -15.68 -7.08
CA SER A 246 -9.02 -15.93 -5.83
C SER A 246 -8.83 -14.77 -4.85
N VAL A 247 -9.89 -14.49 -4.08
CA VAL A 247 -9.93 -13.47 -3.03
C VAL A 247 -10.27 -14.15 -1.71
N ILE A 248 -9.46 -13.88 -0.69
CA ILE A 248 -9.64 -14.35 0.68
C ILE A 248 -10.37 -13.26 1.46
N ASP A 249 -11.39 -13.66 2.23
CA ASP A 249 -12.02 -12.78 3.21
C ASP A 249 -11.22 -12.83 4.51
N GLU A 250 -10.60 -11.70 4.90
CA GLU A 250 -9.84 -11.59 6.16
C GLU A 250 -10.77 -11.23 7.34
N GLY A 251 -12.04 -10.96 7.06
CA GLY A 251 -13.08 -10.58 8.03
C GLY A 251 -13.33 -9.07 8.06
N GLY A 252 -14.60 -8.71 8.31
CA GLY A 252 -15.05 -7.32 8.37
C GLY A 252 -14.80 -6.58 7.05
N SER A 253 -14.18 -5.40 7.15
CA SER A 253 -13.93 -4.49 6.04
C SER A 253 -12.64 -4.76 5.25
N VAL A 254 -12.03 -5.95 5.33
CA VAL A 254 -10.78 -6.27 4.61
C VAL A 254 -10.87 -7.59 3.84
N VAL A 255 -10.35 -7.58 2.61
CA VAL A 255 -10.12 -8.78 1.79
C VAL A 255 -8.67 -8.81 1.31
N ARG A 256 -8.18 -9.98 0.91
CA ARG A 256 -6.82 -10.15 0.37
C ARG A 256 -6.79 -10.98 -0.91
N VAL A 257 -6.01 -10.53 -1.87
CA VAL A 257 -5.57 -11.31 -3.04
C VAL A 257 -4.21 -11.92 -2.73
N ALA A 258 -4.20 -13.20 -2.37
CA ALA A 258 -2.96 -13.91 -2.03
C ALA A 258 -2.11 -14.21 -3.28
N ALA A 259 -0.81 -14.48 -3.09
CA ALA A 259 0.07 -14.95 -4.15
C ALA A 259 -0.45 -16.27 -4.77
N GLN A 260 -0.65 -16.29 -6.09
CA GLN A 260 -1.26 -17.40 -6.82
C GLN A 260 -0.75 -17.47 -8.28
N ASP A 261 -0.66 -18.67 -8.84
CA ASP A 261 -0.27 -18.90 -10.24
C ASP A 261 -1.50 -18.77 -11.15
N VAL A 262 -1.91 -17.51 -11.37
CA VAL A 262 -2.97 -17.13 -12.32
C VAL A 262 -2.49 -15.99 -13.20
N VAL A 263 -3.10 -15.86 -14.39
CA VAL A 263 -2.98 -14.63 -15.20
C VAL A 263 -4.36 -14.02 -15.29
N GLY A 264 -4.57 -12.89 -14.63
CA GLY A 264 -5.87 -12.24 -14.61
C GLY A 264 -6.02 -11.14 -13.56
N LYS A 265 -7.21 -10.54 -13.58
CA LYS A 265 -7.57 -9.30 -12.91
C LYS A 265 -8.82 -9.45 -12.07
N VAL A 266 -8.79 -8.88 -10.88
CA VAL A 266 -9.96 -8.77 -9.99
C VAL A 266 -10.15 -7.31 -9.58
N GLY A 267 -11.39 -6.83 -9.66
CA GLY A 267 -11.77 -5.48 -9.29
C GLY A 267 -12.53 -5.42 -7.96
N PHE A 268 -12.50 -4.27 -7.30
CA PHE A 268 -13.09 -4.05 -5.99
C PHE A 268 -14.00 -2.81 -6.00
N PRO A 269 -15.29 -2.96 -6.33
CA PRO A 269 -16.25 -1.84 -6.35
C PRO A 269 -16.53 -1.23 -4.98
N ASP A 270 -16.50 -2.04 -3.91
CA ASP A 270 -16.72 -1.57 -2.55
C ASP A 270 -15.47 -0.96 -1.88
N ALA A 271 -14.34 -0.81 -2.60
CA ALA A 271 -13.08 -0.42 -1.96
C ALA A 271 -13.12 0.98 -1.30
N ALA A 272 -12.44 1.10 -0.16
CA ALA A 272 -12.47 2.24 0.76
C ALA A 272 -11.47 3.36 0.43
N GLY A 273 -10.78 3.28 -0.71
CA GLY A 273 -9.72 4.22 -1.09
C GLY A 273 -8.33 3.85 -0.54
N TRP A 274 -8.12 2.58 -0.20
CA TRP A 274 -6.78 2.06 0.08
C TRP A 274 -6.59 0.59 -0.32
N LEU A 275 -5.34 0.27 -0.64
CA LEU A 275 -4.83 -1.08 -0.82
C LEU A 275 -3.40 -1.17 -0.28
N ALA A 276 -2.93 -2.38 0.04
CA ALA A 276 -1.59 -2.60 0.55
C ALA A 276 -1.03 -3.94 0.08
N ASP A 277 0.12 -3.92 -0.60
CA ASP A 277 0.90 -5.12 -0.86
C ASP A 277 1.76 -5.48 0.36
N VAL A 278 1.76 -6.76 0.71
CA VAL A 278 2.58 -7.36 1.76
C VAL A 278 3.42 -8.45 1.12
N GLY A 279 4.74 -8.28 1.11
CA GLY A 279 5.67 -9.24 0.53
C GLY A 279 7.03 -9.27 1.22
N ALA A 280 7.98 -10.03 0.65
CA ALA A 280 9.31 -10.29 1.20
C ALA A 280 10.16 -9.03 1.44
N HIS A 281 9.84 -7.92 0.79
CA HIS A 281 10.51 -6.63 0.99
C HIS A 281 9.90 -5.76 2.10
N GLY A 282 8.64 -6.00 2.48
CA GLY A 282 7.90 -5.29 3.51
C GLY A 282 6.46 -5.01 3.06
N THR A 283 5.88 -3.90 3.53
CA THR A 283 4.57 -3.41 3.09
C THR A 283 4.72 -2.16 2.23
N LEU A 284 3.99 -2.10 1.11
CA LEU A 284 3.68 -0.89 0.36
C LEU A 284 2.17 -0.61 0.46
N THR A 285 1.78 0.56 0.96
CA THR A 285 0.38 1.00 1.01
C THR A 285 0.11 2.09 -0.02
N GLN A 286 -1.05 2.07 -0.65
CA GLN A 286 -1.58 3.17 -1.46
C GLN A 286 -2.87 3.70 -0.81
N THR A 287 -3.02 5.02 -0.70
CA THR A 287 -4.30 5.67 -0.35
C THR A 287 -4.67 6.74 -1.35
N PHE A 288 -5.97 6.86 -1.64
CA PHE A 288 -6.52 7.80 -2.62
C PHE A 288 -7.99 8.14 -2.26
N PRO A 289 -8.50 9.32 -2.67
CA PRO A 289 -9.87 9.73 -2.35
C PRO A 289 -10.89 8.91 -3.14
N VAL A 290 -11.98 8.52 -2.48
CA VAL A 290 -13.15 7.87 -3.09
C VAL A 290 -14.37 8.78 -2.97
N ASP A 291 -14.94 9.15 -4.11
CA ASP A 291 -16.32 9.63 -4.18
C ASP A 291 -17.24 8.41 -4.25
N VAL A 292 -18.07 8.18 -3.23
CA VAL A 292 -19.00 7.04 -3.17
C VAL A 292 -20.25 7.21 -4.03
N THR A 293 -20.47 8.40 -4.58
CA THR A 293 -21.63 8.76 -5.41
C THR A 293 -21.33 8.76 -6.91
N ALA A 294 -20.04 8.71 -7.28
CA ALA A 294 -19.58 8.75 -8.66
C ALA A 294 -19.62 7.36 -9.34
N GLU A 295 -19.66 7.38 -10.67
CA GLU A 295 -19.52 6.20 -11.52
C GLU A 295 -18.03 5.84 -11.70
N TYR A 296 -17.68 4.58 -11.52
CA TYR A 296 -16.32 4.06 -11.74
C TYR A 296 -16.30 3.11 -12.93
N PRO A 297 -15.14 2.96 -13.60
CA PRO A 297 -14.98 2.03 -14.72
C PRO A 297 -15.08 0.57 -14.25
N ASP A 298 -14.97 -0.37 -15.20
CA ASP A 298 -14.61 -1.76 -14.91
C ASP A 298 -15.47 -2.42 -13.80
N ALA A 299 -16.78 -2.46 -14.08
CA ALA A 299 -17.85 -2.92 -13.18
C ALA A 299 -17.97 -2.15 -11.84
N GLY A 300 -17.54 -0.89 -11.83
CA GLY A 300 -17.58 0.01 -10.67
C GLY A 300 -16.33 -0.03 -9.80
N SER A 301 -15.25 -0.63 -10.28
CA SER A 301 -14.02 -0.87 -9.52
C SER A 301 -13.26 0.42 -9.20
N ARG A 302 -12.93 0.57 -7.91
CA ARG A 302 -12.09 1.68 -7.39
C ARG A 302 -10.64 1.24 -7.19
N VAL A 303 -10.47 -0.04 -6.88
CA VAL A 303 -9.19 -0.74 -6.82
C VAL A 303 -9.25 -1.92 -7.77
N GLU A 304 -8.14 -2.23 -8.43
CA GLU A 304 -7.95 -3.48 -9.17
C GLU A 304 -6.62 -4.14 -8.76
N VAL A 305 -6.57 -5.46 -8.92
CA VAL A 305 -5.35 -6.26 -8.74
C VAL A 305 -5.18 -7.18 -9.93
N TRP A 306 -4.10 -6.97 -10.69
CA TRP A 306 -3.61 -7.93 -11.70
C TRP A 306 -2.58 -8.86 -11.07
N LEU A 307 -2.60 -10.12 -11.48
CA LEU A 307 -1.48 -11.03 -11.30
C LEU A 307 -1.08 -11.64 -12.64
N GLU A 308 0.22 -11.84 -12.81
CA GLU A 308 0.77 -12.74 -13.82
C GLU A 308 1.93 -13.58 -13.28
N HIS A 309 2.13 -14.74 -13.90
CA HIS A 309 3.27 -15.62 -13.64
C HIS A 309 3.84 -16.15 -14.97
N PRO A 310 5.10 -16.62 -15.02
CA PRO A 310 5.74 -17.03 -16.26
C PRO A 310 4.97 -18.15 -16.98
N LEU A 311 4.65 -17.93 -18.26
CA LEU A 311 4.01 -18.91 -19.13
C LEU A 311 4.96 -19.47 -20.19
N THR A 312 4.61 -20.63 -20.74
CA THR A 312 5.35 -21.29 -21.84
C THR A 312 4.85 -20.90 -23.24
N SER A 313 3.64 -20.36 -23.34
CA SER A 313 2.96 -19.99 -24.59
C SER A 313 2.24 -18.64 -24.43
N PRO A 314 2.16 -17.82 -25.49
CA PRO A 314 1.44 -16.54 -25.44
C PRO A 314 -0.08 -16.76 -25.30
N ILE A 315 -0.74 -15.78 -24.69
CA ILE A 315 -2.20 -15.71 -24.53
C ILE A 315 -2.76 -14.93 -25.72
N ALA A 316 -3.47 -15.61 -26.62
CA ALA A 316 -3.90 -15.01 -27.89
C ALA A 316 -4.92 -13.88 -27.69
N GLU A 317 -5.83 -14.07 -26.73
CA GLU A 317 -6.91 -13.18 -26.33
C GLU A 317 -6.38 -11.85 -25.77
N LEU A 318 -5.19 -11.88 -25.15
CA LEU A 318 -4.49 -10.71 -24.63
C LEU A 318 -3.40 -10.24 -25.61
N GLY A 319 -3.69 -10.17 -26.91
CA GLY A 319 -2.77 -9.63 -27.91
C GLY A 319 -1.45 -10.38 -28.05
N ASN A 320 -1.46 -11.70 -27.80
CA ASN A 320 -0.29 -12.57 -27.69
C ASN A 320 0.67 -12.20 -26.53
N LEU A 321 0.17 -11.60 -25.44
CA LEU A 321 0.94 -11.39 -24.21
C LEU A 321 1.58 -12.71 -23.75
N LEU A 322 2.87 -12.66 -23.44
CA LEU A 322 3.62 -13.79 -22.89
C LEU A 322 4.31 -13.33 -21.60
N PRO A 323 3.66 -13.51 -20.43
CA PRO A 323 4.27 -13.22 -19.15
C PRO A 323 5.57 -14.01 -18.98
N ARG A 324 6.64 -13.33 -18.58
CA ARG A 324 7.98 -13.92 -18.39
C ARG A 324 8.46 -13.90 -16.95
N ASP A 325 7.81 -13.10 -16.11
CA ASP A 325 8.16 -12.85 -14.73
C ASP A 325 6.90 -13.05 -13.86
N ARG A 326 7.07 -12.92 -12.54
CA ARG A 326 5.95 -12.84 -11.61
C ARG A 326 5.73 -11.37 -11.28
N VAL A 327 4.56 -10.84 -11.63
CA VAL A 327 4.22 -9.43 -11.41
C VAL A 327 2.83 -9.36 -10.80
N VAL A 328 2.71 -8.51 -9.78
CA VAL A 328 1.43 -8.07 -9.22
C VAL A 328 1.27 -6.60 -9.61
N GLU A 329 0.10 -6.20 -10.09
CA GLU A 329 -0.22 -4.77 -10.22
C GLU A 329 -1.20 -4.36 -9.13
N CYS A 330 -0.82 -3.34 -8.36
CA CYS A 330 -1.68 -2.64 -7.41
C CYS A 330 -2.21 -1.40 -8.10
N GLU A 331 -3.53 -1.32 -8.27
CA GLU A 331 -4.17 -0.35 -9.17
C GLU A 331 -5.20 0.50 -8.44
N ALA A 332 -5.10 1.82 -8.59
CA ALA A 332 -6.03 2.80 -8.02
C ALA A 332 -6.74 3.57 -9.13
N LEU A 333 -8.07 3.62 -9.08
CA LEU A 333 -8.93 4.19 -10.12
C LEU A 333 -9.72 5.39 -9.59
N GLY A 334 -9.70 6.47 -10.36
CA GLY A 334 -10.60 7.60 -10.22
C GLY A 334 -11.90 7.41 -11.01
N PRO A 335 -12.97 8.15 -10.68
CA PRO A 335 -14.26 8.01 -11.34
C PRO A 335 -14.24 8.42 -12.81
N LEU A 336 -15.17 7.86 -13.59
CA LEU A 336 -15.37 8.17 -15.00
C LEU A 336 -15.83 9.62 -15.18
N THR A 337 -14.90 10.46 -15.63
CA THR A 337 -15.09 11.91 -15.70
C THR A 337 -15.25 12.35 -17.15
N THR A 338 -16.35 13.05 -17.48
CA THR A 338 -16.48 13.76 -18.76
C THR A 338 -15.80 15.12 -18.66
N LEU A 339 -14.74 15.32 -19.42
CA LEU A 339 -13.97 16.57 -19.48
C LEU A 339 -14.37 17.39 -20.72
N GLN A 340 -14.79 18.64 -20.54
CA GLN A 340 -14.91 19.62 -21.63
C GLN A 340 -13.52 20.02 -22.17
N PRO A 341 -13.43 20.64 -23.36
CA PRO A 341 -12.15 21.14 -23.91
C PRO A 341 -11.36 21.99 -22.92
N GLY A 342 -10.13 21.57 -22.60
CA GLY A 342 -9.24 22.23 -21.63
C GLY A 342 -9.53 21.96 -20.15
N GLU A 343 -10.59 21.21 -19.80
CA GLU A 343 -10.82 20.78 -18.41
C GLU A 343 -9.82 19.72 -17.95
N ARG A 344 -9.63 19.66 -16.63
CA ARG A 344 -8.71 18.77 -15.93
C ARG A 344 -9.41 18.03 -14.80
N THR A 345 -9.07 16.76 -14.63
CA THR A 345 -9.35 15.96 -13.42
C THR A 345 -8.04 15.48 -12.80
N THR A 346 -8.07 15.13 -11.51
CA THR A 346 -6.88 14.77 -10.71
C THR A 346 -7.16 13.61 -9.76
N LEU A 347 -6.17 12.74 -9.58
CA LEU A 347 -6.17 11.64 -8.61
C LEU A 347 -4.86 11.72 -7.80
N PRO A 348 -4.90 12.16 -6.53
CA PRO A 348 -3.76 12.05 -5.63
C PRO A 348 -3.70 10.63 -5.05
N VAL A 349 -2.54 10.00 -5.17
CA VAL A 349 -2.22 8.70 -4.54
C VAL A 349 -1.05 8.92 -3.57
N VAL A 350 -1.21 8.53 -2.31
CA VAL A 350 -0.13 8.54 -1.31
C VAL A 350 0.41 7.13 -1.16
N PHE A 351 1.70 6.98 -1.41
CA PHE A 351 2.43 5.73 -1.28
C PHE A 351 3.15 5.72 0.07
N GLY A 352 2.90 4.72 0.92
CA GLY A 352 3.53 4.54 2.22
C GLY A 352 4.32 3.23 2.30
N PHE A 353 5.41 3.22 3.04
CA PHE A 353 6.35 2.11 3.11
C PHE A 353 6.63 1.70 4.57
N GLY A 354 6.68 0.39 4.82
CA GLY A 354 7.06 -0.15 6.13
C GLY A 354 7.82 -1.47 6.04
N VAL A 355 8.62 -1.75 7.07
CA VAL A 355 9.57 -2.89 7.12
C VAL A 355 8.95 -4.23 7.53
N THR A 356 7.68 -4.25 7.90
CA THR A 356 6.99 -5.46 8.36
C THR A 356 6.34 -6.20 7.19
N ALA A 357 6.12 -7.50 7.37
CA ALA A 357 5.31 -8.35 6.49
C ALA A 357 4.06 -8.90 7.21
N SER A 358 3.62 -8.21 8.26
CA SER A 358 2.36 -8.46 8.96
C SER A 358 1.15 -8.14 8.06
N PRO A 359 -0.04 -8.71 8.34
CA PRO A 359 -1.29 -8.29 7.70
C PRO A 359 -1.53 -6.79 7.83
N VAL A 360 -2.26 -6.20 6.88
CA VAL A 360 -2.73 -4.80 6.97
C VAL A 360 -4.23 -4.81 7.24
N ALA A 361 -4.62 -4.24 8.38
CA ALA A 361 -6.01 -4.18 8.81
C ALA A 361 -6.71 -2.86 8.49
N ALA A 362 -5.95 -1.76 8.37
CA ALA A 362 -6.44 -0.46 7.93
C ALA A 362 -5.27 0.44 7.50
N VAL A 363 -5.48 1.33 6.53
CA VAL A 363 -4.53 2.38 6.15
C VAL A 363 -5.18 3.75 6.36
N THR A 364 -4.39 4.72 6.83
CA THR A 364 -4.79 6.10 7.14
C THR A 364 -3.84 7.09 6.46
N ALA A 365 -4.16 8.38 6.49
CA ALA A 365 -3.28 9.41 5.93
C ALA A 365 -1.88 9.44 6.59
N ALA A 366 -1.74 8.97 7.83
CA ALA A 366 -0.50 9.03 8.61
C ALA A 366 0.26 7.69 8.72
N GLY A 367 -0.25 6.59 8.17
CA GLY A 367 0.36 5.26 8.29
C GLY A 367 -0.66 4.12 8.14
N TYR A 368 -0.35 2.95 8.67
CA TYR A 368 -1.25 1.80 8.63
C TYR A 368 -1.23 0.96 9.91
N TRP A 369 -2.33 0.27 10.18
CA TRP A 369 -2.47 -0.67 11.28
C TRP A 369 -2.19 -2.09 10.80
N THR A 370 -1.32 -2.81 11.51
CA THR A 370 -1.22 -4.27 11.37
C THR A 370 -2.08 -4.99 12.40
N GLU A 371 -2.28 -4.37 13.55
CA GLU A 371 -3.27 -4.74 14.56
C GLU A 371 -4.06 -3.47 14.92
N PRO A 372 -5.36 -3.37 14.63
CA PRO A 372 -6.14 -2.18 14.94
C PRO A 372 -6.07 -1.81 16.43
N ALA A 373 -6.26 -0.52 16.71
CA ALA A 373 -6.44 -0.06 18.08
C ALA A 373 -7.62 -0.83 18.74
N THR A 374 -7.43 -1.29 19.97
CA THR A 374 -8.43 -1.99 20.78
C THR A 374 -8.28 -1.61 22.25
N GLY A 375 -9.40 -1.64 22.97
CA GLY A 375 -9.45 -1.43 24.42
C GLY A 375 -9.69 -2.72 25.17
N ILE A 376 -8.73 -3.15 25.99
CA ILE A 376 -8.84 -4.38 26.80
C ILE A 376 -9.18 -4.02 28.25
N VAL A 377 -10.17 -4.72 28.81
CA VAL A 377 -10.47 -4.65 30.25
C VAL A 377 -9.50 -5.55 31.00
N THR A 378 -8.73 -4.96 31.91
CA THR A 378 -7.78 -5.63 32.81
C THR A 378 -8.51 -6.43 33.89
N ALA A 379 -7.81 -7.37 34.54
CA ALA A 379 -8.35 -8.14 35.66
C ALA A 379 -8.78 -7.27 36.86
N GLU A 380 -8.24 -6.05 36.97
CA GLU A 380 -8.54 -5.08 38.02
C GLU A 380 -9.69 -4.12 37.64
N GLY A 381 -10.31 -4.30 36.46
CA GLY A 381 -11.42 -3.49 35.96
C GLY A 381 -11.02 -2.19 35.25
N GLY A 382 -9.73 -1.83 35.26
CA GLY A 382 -9.19 -0.76 34.41
C GLY A 382 -9.18 -1.14 32.93
N ARG A 383 -8.99 -0.16 32.03
CA ARG A 383 -8.89 -0.37 30.57
C ARG A 383 -7.49 -0.01 30.06
N GLU A 384 -6.95 -0.79 29.13
CA GLU A 384 -5.66 -0.54 28.46
C GLU A 384 -5.82 -0.51 26.94
N LEU A 385 -4.93 0.24 26.27
CA LEU A 385 -4.84 0.29 24.81
C LEU A 385 -3.93 -0.80 24.25
N ARG A 386 -4.32 -1.42 23.14
CA ARG A 386 -3.50 -2.35 22.33
C ARG A 386 -3.68 -2.11 20.84
N GLY A 387 -2.70 -2.53 20.05
CA GLY A 387 -2.66 -2.37 18.60
C GLY A 387 -1.22 -2.14 18.14
N VAL A 388 -0.98 -2.19 16.85
CA VAL A 388 0.33 -1.99 16.23
C VAL A 388 0.18 -1.11 14.99
N PHE A 389 0.76 0.08 15.06
CA PHE A 389 0.71 1.10 14.03
C PHE A 389 2.08 1.26 13.36
N VAL A 390 2.10 1.36 12.04
CA VAL A 390 3.29 1.66 11.24
C VAL A 390 3.12 3.07 10.66
N PRO A 391 3.88 4.07 11.13
CA PRO A 391 3.70 5.47 10.77
C PRO A 391 4.42 5.80 9.46
N GLY A 392 3.86 6.68 8.63
CA GLY A 392 4.52 7.22 7.44
C GLY A 392 5.49 8.37 7.71
N THR A 393 5.48 8.93 8.92
CA THR A 393 6.22 10.15 9.29
C THR A 393 6.80 10.07 10.70
N GLY A 394 7.92 10.75 10.95
CA GLY A 394 8.62 10.78 12.22
C GLY A 394 7.98 11.82 13.15
N SER A 395 7.08 11.38 14.03
CA SER A 395 6.25 12.26 14.84
C SER A 395 5.94 11.65 16.21
N ARG A 396 4.93 12.15 16.91
CA ARG A 396 4.38 11.53 18.11
C ARG A 396 3.00 10.96 17.85
N LEU A 397 2.77 9.79 18.43
CA LEU A 397 1.44 9.24 18.64
C LEU A 397 0.84 9.95 19.85
N HIS A 398 -0.29 10.60 19.68
CA HIS A 398 -0.99 11.34 20.72
C HIS A 398 -2.41 10.81 20.91
N ALA A 399 -2.84 10.65 22.16
CA ALA A 399 -4.18 10.20 22.53
C ALA A 399 -4.92 11.29 23.30
N ARG A 400 -6.19 11.54 22.92
CA ARG A 400 -7.15 12.32 23.70
C ARG A 400 -8.17 11.36 24.29
N PHE A 401 -8.43 11.48 25.58
CA PHE A 401 -9.41 10.69 26.32
C PHE A 401 -10.62 11.59 26.58
N LEU A 402 -11.81 11.18 26.13
CA LEU A 402 -13.01 12.01 26.16
C LEU A 402 -14.13 11.34 26.94
N ASP A 403 -14.90 12.12 27.70
CA ASP A 403 -16.07 11.67 28.45
C ASP A 403 -17.31 11.48 27.56
N ALA A 404 -18.45 11.16 28.19
CA ALA A 404 -19.73 10.97 27.49
C ALA A 404 -20.37 12.26 26.95
N ALA A 405 -19.86 13.44 27.30
CA ALA A 405 -20.23 14.72 26.69
C ALA A 405 -19.31 15.08 25.50
N GLY A 406 -18.20 14.37 25.31
CA GLY A 406 -17.17 14.68 24.32
C GLY A 406 -16.12 15.66 24.83
N GLU A 407 -16.08 15.95 26.13
CA GLU A 407 -15.09 16.82 26.75
C GLU A 407 -13.81 16.03 27.07
N VAL A 408 -12.64 16.68 26.91
CA VAL A 408 -11.34 16.02 27.14
C VAL A 408 -11.08 15.91 28.64
N VAL A 409 -11.04 14.68 29.16
CA VAL A 409 -10.71 14.39 30.56
C VAL A 409 -9.20 14.17 30.77
N ASP A 410 -8.49 13.72 29.74
CA ASP A 410 -7.03 13.56 29.75
C ASP A 410 -6.46 13.60 28.32
N SER A 411 -5.15 13.83 28.18
CA SER A 411 -4.45 13.73 26.91
C SER A 411 -2.99 13.36 27.13
N ALA A 412 -2.43 12.44 26.32
CA ALA A 412 -1.07 11.95 26.49
C ALA A 412 -0.36 11.67 25.15
N ASP A 413 0.91 12.06 25.09
CA ASP A 413 1.86 11.51 24.11
C ASP A 413 2.16 10.05 24.50
N LEU A 414 1.80 9.11 23.63
CA LEU A 414 1.90 7.67 23.90
C LEU A 414 3.25 7.08 23.47
N ALA A 415 3.80 7.55 22.35
CA ALA A 415 5.07 7.06 21.78
C ALA A 415 5.69 8.08 20.81
N GLU A 416 7.02 8.05 20.69
CA GLU A 416 7.73 8.65 19.56
C GLU A 416 7.81 7.63 18.42
N LEU A 417 7.53 8.08 17.20
CA LEU A 417 7.30 7.26 16.02
C LEU A 417 8.51 7.32 15.08
N THR A 418 8.90 6.17 14.52
CA THR A 418 9.93 6.09 13.47
C THR A 418 9.27 5.67 12.15
N PRO A 419 9.46 6.41 11.04
CA PRO A 419 8.85 6.11 9.73
C PRO A 419 9.04 4.65 9.31
N GLY A 420 7.94 4.03 8.89
CA GLY A 420 7.88 2.66 8.39
C GLY A 420 8.25 1.58 9.39
N ARG A 421 8.36 1.88 10.69
CA ARG A 421 8.62 0.91 11.75
C ARG A 421 7.39 0.66 12.62
N PRO A 422 7.02 -0.60 12.88
CA PRO A 422 5.94 -0.92 13.80
C PRO A 422 6.17 -0.32 15.19
N CYS A 423 5.16 0.41 15.67
CA CYS A 423 5.02 0.88 17.02
C CYS A 423 3.81 0.19 17.64
N ALA A 424 4.02 -0.67 18.63
CA ALA A 424 2.93 -1.15 19.47
C ALA A 424 2.36 0.04 20.27
N LEU A 425 1.03 0.14 20.35
CA LEU A 425 0.37 1.02 21.32
C LEU A 425 0.81 0.62 22.74
N PRO A 426 0.96 1.58 23.66
CA PRO A 426 1.57 1.32 24.95
C PRO A 426 0.73 0.34 25.78
N VAL A 427 1.26 -0.87 25.90
CA VAL A 427 0.88 -1.85 26.92
C VAL A 427 1.02 -1.15 28.28
N GLY A 428 -0.08 -1.02 29.02
CA GLY A 428 -0.09 -0.40 30.35
C GLY A 428 -0.38 1.10 30.43
N ARG A 429 -0.75 1.81 29.35
CA ARG A 429 -1.42 3.12 29.55
C ARG A 429 -2.88 2.87 29.95
N ALA A 430 -3.16 3.02 31.23
CA ALA A 430 -4.52 3.02 31.75
C ALA A 430 -5.35 4.15 31.11
N VAL A 431 -6.49 3.78 30.51
CA VAL A 431 -7.54 4.69 30.06
C VAL A 431 -8.27 5.22 31.30
N PRO A 432 -8.50 6.54 31.44
CA PRO A 432 -9.25 7.12 32.55
C PRO A 432 -10.63 6.47 32.73
N HIS A 433 -11.09 6.37 33.99
CA HIS A 433 -12.33 5.68 34.34
C HIS A 433 -13.59 6.30 33.69
N ASP A 434 -13.54 7.61 33.53
CA ASP A 434 -14.52 8.56 33.03
C ASP A 434 -14.47 8.72 31.50
N ALA A 435 -13.36 8.33 30.86
CA ALA A 435 -13.26 8.33 29.41
C ALA A 435 -14.14 7.24 28.80
N VAL A 436 -15.01 7.59 27.86
CA VAL A 436 -15.80 6.65 27.05
C VAL A 436 -15.37 6.63 25.59
N THR A 437 -14.51 7.57 25.18
CA THR A 437 -13.88 7.62 23.87
C THR A 437 -12.37 7.86 24.00
N VAL A 438 -11.58 7.26 23.10
CA VAL A 438 -10.17 7.59 22.89
C VAL A 438 -9.93 7.88 21.41
N ASP A 439 -9.51 9.11 21.11
CA ASP A 439 -9.06 9.51 19.78
C ASP A 439 -7.53 9.41 19.70
N LEU A 440 -7.03 8.69 18.70
CA LEU A 440 -5.60 8.52 18.41
C LEU A 440 -5.22 9.36 17.18
N THR A 441 -4.15 10.14 17.30
CA THR A 441 -3.66 11.03 16.24
C THR A 441 -2.14 10.94 16.07
N VAL A 442 -1.66 11.28 14.87
CA VAL A 442 -0.23 11.41 14.53
C VAL A 442 -0.05 12.71 13.76
N SER A 443 0.77 13.64 14.27
CA SER A 443 0.86 15.01 13.73
C SER A 443 -0.49 15.75 13.62
N GLY A 444 -1.49 15.35 14.41
CA GLY A 444 -2.87 15.87 14.33
C GLY A 444 -3.79 15.13 13.35
N GLU A 445 -3.26 14.28 12.47
CA GLU A 445 -4.05 13.41 11.59
C GLU A 445 -4.70 12.28 12.42
N PRO A 446 -6.01 12.02 12.28
CA PRO A 446 -6.66 10.91 12.98
C PRO A 446 -6.19 9.57 12.43
N ILE A 447 -5.82 8.66 13.33
CA ILE A 447 -5.46 7.28 12.99
C ILE A 447 -6.46 6.24 13.52
N GLY A 448 -7.34 6.61 14.44
CA GLY A 448 -8.44 5.75 14.89
C GLY A 448 -9.12 6.28 16.15
N THR A 449 -10.36 5.87 16.36
CA THR A 449 -11.16 6.20 17.54
C THR A 449 -11.69 4.92 18.17
N LEU A 450 -11.59 4.82 19.50
CA LEU A 450 -12.20 3.75 20.29
C LEU A 450 -13.34 4.32 21.11
N THR A 451 -14.49 3.63 21.13
CA THR A 451 -15.65 4.03 21.94
C THR A 451 -16.15 2.83 22.75
N TRP A 452 -16.43 3.04 24.03
CA TRP A 452 -17.07 2.04 24.89
C TRP A 452 -18.51 2.48 25.22
N PRO A 453 -19.47 1.55 25.35
CA PRO A 453 -20.82 1.89 25.79
C PRO A 453 -20.80 2.49 27.20
N VAL A 454 -21.50 3.60 27.40
CA VAL A 454 -21.67 4.22 28.72
C VAL A 454 -22.41 3.23 29.63
N SER A 455 -21.80 2.84 30.74
CA SER A 455 -22.46 1.97 31.71
C SER A 455 -23.58 2.73 32.41
N THR A 456 -24.82 2.50 31.99
CA THR A 456 -26.02 3.03 32.65
C THR A 456 -26.29 2.24 33.93
N SER A 457 -25.53 2.53 35.00
CA SER A 457 -25.71 1.93 36.33
C SER A 457 -26.96 2.47 37.06
N ALA A 458 -28.13 2.39 36.41
CA ALA A 458 -29.45 2.67 36.97
C ALA A 458 -30.09 1.35 37.44
N GLY A 459 -29.47 0.71 38.45
CA GLY A 459 -29.87 -0.64 38.89
C GLY A 459 -29.53 -0.99 40.34
N ALA A 460 -29.15 -0.03 41.18
CA ALA A 460 -28.82 -0.27 42.57
C ALA A 460 -30.07 -0.37 43.47
N GLN A 461 -30.77 -1.52 43.46
CA GLN A 461 -31.56 -1.99 44.62
C GLN A 461 -31.98 -3.47 44.54
N SER A 462 -31.03 -4.39 44.60
CA SER A 462 -31.31 -5.78 45.01
C SER A 462 -31.61 -5.81 46.51
N LYS A 463 -32.86 -5.55 46.91
CA LYS A 463 -33.31 -5.79 48.28
C LYS A 463 -33.33 -7.29 48.56
N ILE A 464 -32.41 -7.74 49.41
CA ILE A 464 -32.52 -9.04 50.09
C ILE A 464 -33.73 -8.95 51.02
N GLY A 465 -34.73 -9.81 50.78
CA GLY A 465 -35.92 -9.95 51.60
C GLY A 465 -36.17 -11.42 51.91
N THR A 466 -35.65 -11.88 53.04
CA THR A 466 -35.91 -13.22 53.59
C THR A 466 -37.26 -13.25 54.30
N THR A 467 -38.10 -14.25 54.00
CA THR A 467 -38.99 -14.88 54.99
C THR A 467 -39.36 -16.30 54.56
N GLU A 468 -39.60 -17.13 55.57
CA GLU A 468 -39.69 -18.59 55.55
C GLU A 468 -40.89 -19.20 54.79
N ALA A 469 -40.86 -20.53 54.66
CA ALA A 469 -41.90 -21.36 54.04
C ALA A 469 -42.81 -22.03 55.09
N GLU A 470 -44.04 -22.36 54.70
CA GLU A 470 -44.77 -23.60 55.06
C GLU A 470 -46.01 -23.80 54.13
N PRO A 471 -46.66 -25.00 54.07
CA PRO A 471 -47.06 -25.57 52.78
C PRO A 471 -48.57 -25.96 52.62
N ALA A 472 -48.87 -26.73 51.55
CA ALA A 472 -50.09 -27.52 51.26
C ALA A 472 -51.35 -26.72 50.82
N GLU A 473 -52.25 -27.21 49.94
CA GLU A 473 -52.37 -28.45 49.13
C GLU A 473 -53.29 -28.19 47.88
N PRO A 474 -53.67 -29.16 47.00
CA PRO A 474 -53.99 -28.90 45.59
C PRO A 474 -55.49 -28.80 45.24
N THR A 475 -55.79 -28.49 43.98
CA THR A 475 -57.04 -28.92 43.31
C THR A 475 -56.83 -29.14 41.80
N ALA A 476 -57.44 -30.20 41.26
CA ALA A 476 -57.30 -30.62 39.86
C ALA A 476 -58.35 -29.99 38.93
N GLY A 477 -58.09 -29.93 37.62
CA GLY A 477 -58.92 -29.19 36.66
C GLY A 477 -58.77 -29.52 35.17
N VAL A 478 -58.83 -30.81 34.81
CA VAL A 478 -59.53 -31.33 33.60
C VAL A 478 -59.09 -30.86 32.18
N THR A 479 -58.32 -31.74 31.51
CA THR A 479 -58.31 -32.16 30.07
C THR A 479 -58.35 -31.18 28.88
N GLU A 480 -57.42 -31.43 27.94
CA GLU A 480 -57.60 -31.73 26.49
C GLU A 480 -59.00 -31.47 25.89
N GLU A 481 -59.11 -30.89 24.68
CA GLU A 481 -58.95 -31.67 23.44
C GLU A 481 -58.56 -30.85 22.19
N THR A 482 -57.93 -31.53 21.22
CA THR A 482 -57.58 -31.02 19.88
C THR A 482 -58.70 -31.24 18.85
N GLY A 483 -58.92 -30.33 17.90
CA GLY A 483 -59.83 -30.55 16.78
C GLY A 483 -59.58 -29.65 15.57
N ARG A 484 -59.30 -30.25 14.40
CA ARG A 484 -59.15 -29.57 13.10
C ARG A 484 -60.50 -29.47 12.33
N ASP A 485 -60.40 -28.75 11.21
CA ASP A 485 -61.25 -28.80 10.00
C ASP A 485 -62.43 -27.81 9.92
N ARG A 486 -62.20 -26.68 9.23
CA ARG A 486 -62.63 -26.51 7.83
C ARG A 486 -61.96 -25.31 7.15
#